data_AF-S6SPY4-F1
#
_entry.id   AF-S6SPY4-F1
#
_cell.length_a   1.000
_cell.length_b   1.000
_cell.length_c   1.000
_cell.angle_alpha   90.00
_cell.angle_beta   90.00
_cell.angle_gamma   90.00
#
_symmetry.space_group_name_H-M   'P 1'
#
loop_
_entity.id
_entity.type
_entity.pdbx_description
1 polymer ?
#
loop_
_entity_poly.entity_id
_entity_poly.type
_entity_poly.pdbx_seq_one_letter_code
_entity_poly.pdbx_strand_id
1 'polypeptide(L)'
;MATPLLLQAEHVAKAYAGIPALRDGRLSLRAGSVHALCGGNGAGKSTFLSILMGITQRDAGTILLNGEPVQFSRPGEALAAG
;
A
#
# COMPACT_ATOMS: atom_id res chain seq x y z
N MET A 1 -3.97 25.79 -5.81
CA MET A 1 -4.77 24.55 -5.87
C MET A 1 -3.99 23.44 -5.17
N ALA A 2 -4.63 22.60 -4.36
CA ALA A 2 -3.95 21.50 -3.67
C ALA A 2 -3.66 20.35 -4.66
N THR A 3 -2.47 19.75 -4.59
CA THR A 3 -2.07 18.64 -5.45
C THR A 3 -2.93 17.40 -5.17
N PRO A 4 -3.53 16.76 -6.19
CA PRO A 4 -4.47 15.67 -6.00
C PRO A 4 -3.80 14.47 -5.33
N LEU A 5 -4.54 13.81 -4.44
CA LEU A 5 -4.14 12.56 -3.79
C LEU A 5 -4.48 11.40 -4.73
N LEU A 6 -3.46 10.67 -5.17
CA LEU A 6 -3.62 9.57 -6.12
C LEU A 6 -3.77 8.23 -5.41
N LEU A 7 -2.92 7.96 -4.42
CA LEU A 7 -2.97 6.71 -3.67
C LEU A 7 -2.97 7.00 -2.17
N GLN A 8 -3.88 6.36 -1.45
CA GLN A 8 -3.95 6.43 0.00
C GLN A 8 -4.01 5.02 0.56
N ALA A 9 -3.17 4.73 1.53
CA ALA A 9 -3.20 3.50 2.30
C ALA A 9 -3.46 3.87 3.76
N GLU A 10 -4.46 3.24 4.36
CA GLU A 10 -4.91 3.52 5.71
C GLU A 10 -4.95 2.24 6.51
N HIS A 11 -4.23 2.23 7.64
CA HIS A 11 -4.26 1.14 8.60
C HIS A 11 -3.95 -0.25 8.02
N VAL A 12 -3.10 -0.30 6.99
CA VAL A 12 -2.80 -1.54 6.28
C VAL A 12 -1.99 -2.46 7.20
N ALA A 13 -2.49 -3.67 7.40
CA ALA A 13 -1.83 -4.67 8.24
C ALA A 13 -1.62 -5.99 7.47
N LYS A 14 -0.56 -6.70 7.86
CA LYS A 14 -0.26 -8.05 7.36
C LYS A 14 0.50 -8.87 8.39
N ALA A 15 0.03 -10.08 8.62
CA ALA A 15 0.72 -11.13 9.35
C ALA A 15 0.95 -12.36 8.46
N TYR A 16 2.01 -13.11 8.76
CA TYR A 16 2.28 -14.42 8.17
C TYR A 16 2.36 -15.45 9.29
N ALA A 17 1.52 -16.48 9.23
CA ALA A 17 1.41 -17.49 10.29
C ALA A 17 1.27 -16.88 11.70
N GLY A 18 0.50 -15.80 11.83
CA GLY A 18 0.29 -15.08 13.09
C GLY A 18 1.41 -14.11 13.50
N ILE A 19 2.54 -14.08 12.78
CA ILE A 19 3.65 -13.15 13.06
C ILE A 19 3.43 -11.85 12.26
N PRO A 20 3.26 -10.69 12.91
CA PRO A 20 3.04 -9.42 12.21
C PRO A 20 4.26 -9.00 11.39
N ALA A 21 4.07 -8.80 10.08
CA ALA A 21 5.07 -8.24 9.17
C ALA A 21 4.81 -6.75 8.85
N LEU A 22 3.57 -6.29 8.99
CA LEU A 22 3.16 -4.90 8.91
C LEU A 22 1.97 -4.70 9.86
N ARG A 23 2.02 -3.68 10.73
CA ARG A 23 0.98 -3.48 11.77
C ARG A 23 -0.01 -2.37 11.42
N ASP A 24 0.49 -1.21 10.97
CA ASP A 24 -0.32 -0.01 10.71
C ASP A 24 0.33 0.82 9.59
N GLY A 25 0.43 0.22 8.40
CA GLY A 25 0.99 0.87 7.22
C GLY A 25 0.09 2.00 6.73
N ARG A 26 0.66 3.20 6.58
CA ARG A 26 -0.03 4.39 6.07
C ARG A 26 0.82 5.11 5.04
N LEU A 27 0.20 5.57 3.97
CA LEU A 27 0.85 6.32 2.92
C LEU A 27 -0.15 7.20 2.20
N SER A 28 0.24 8.42 1.87
CA SER A 28 -0.54 9.34 1.06
C SER A 28 0.33 9.87 -0.07
N LEU A 29 0.09 9.41 -1.29
CA LEU A 29 0.89 9.71 -2.47
C LEU A 29 0.14 10.70 -3.36
N ARG A 30 0.76 11.85 -3.63
CA ARG A 30 0.17 12.93 -4.42
C ARG A 30 0.74 12.95 -5.84
N ALA A 31 -0.02 13.50 -6.78
CA ALA A 31 0.46 13.66 -8.15
C ALA A 31 1.77 14.46 -8.20
N GLY A 32 2.71 14.04 -9.05
CA GLY A 32 4.01 14.72 -9.22
C GLY A 32 4.98 14.58 -8.04
N SER A 33 4.72 13.68 -7.08
CA SER A 33 5.61 13.43 -5.95
C SER A 33 6.38 12.12 -6.10
N VAL A 34 7.61 12.10 -5.60
CA VAL A 34 8.44 10.89 -5.47
C VAL A 34 8.63 10.61 -3.98
N HIS A 35 8.30 9.40 -3.55
CA HIS A 35 8.44 8.96 -2.17
C HIS A 35 9.47 7.84 -2.06
N ALA A 36 10.30 7.89 -1.03
CA ALA A 36 11.19 6.80 -0.66
C ALA A 36 10.67 6.16 0.64
N LEU A 37 10.49 4.84 0.63
CA LEU A 37 10.14 4.08 1.83
C LEU A 37 11.41 3.51 2.46
N CYS A 38 11.83 4.09 3.58
CA CYS A 38 13.09 3.76 4.26
C CYS A 38 12.86 3.07 5.60
N GLY A 39 13.87 2.32 6.07
CA GLY A 39 13.82 1.61 7.35
C GLY A 39 14.66 0.33 7.36
N GLY A 40 14.95 -0.22 8.54
CA GLY A 40 15.76 -1.43 8.69
C GLY A 40 15.14 -2.70 8.11
N ASN A 41 15.90 -3.79 8.08
CA ASN A 41 15.40 -5.11 7.71
C ASN A 41 14.29 -5.55 8.69
N GLY A 42 13.25 -6.20 8.17
CA GLY A 42 12.09 -6.62 8.97
C GLY A 42 11.09 -5.51 9.31
N ALA A 43 11.34 -4.25 8.95
CA ALA A 43 10.40 -3.14 9.21
C ALA A 43 9.09 -3.19 8.38
N GLY A 44 8.89 -4.21 7.56
CA GLY A 44 7.65 -4.38 6.77
C GLY A 44 7.59 -3.63 5.45
N LYS A 45 8.68 -3.00 5.00
CA LYS A 45 8.72 -2.20 3.75
C LYS A 45 8.31 -3.00 2.52
N SER A 46 8.96 -4.13 2.27
CA SER A 46 8.65 -5.00 1.13
C SER A 46 7.25 -5.59 1.23
N THR A 47 6.78 -5.91 2.44
CA THR A 47 5.40 -6.34 2.69
C THR A 47 4.42 -5.25 2.28
N PHE A 48 4.65 -4.00 2.69
CA PHE A 48 3.78 -2.88 2.38
C PHE A 48 3.73 -2.62 0.87
N LEU A 49 4.88 -2.55 0.20
CA LEU A 49 4.94 -2.38 -1.25
C LEU A 49 4.29 -3.54 -2.00
N SER A 50 4.48 -4.79 -1.54
CA SER A 50 3.85 -5.96 -2.17
C SER A 50 2.33 -5.92 -2.10
N ILE A 51 1.77 -5.35 -1.02
CA ILE A 51 0.32 -5.15 -0.90
C ILE A 51 -0.15 -4.08 -1.89
N LEU A 52 0.53 -2.92 -1.94
CA LEU A 52 0.17 -1.84 -2.86
C LEU A 52 0.22 -2.29 -4.32
N MET A 53 1.19 -3.16 -4.67
CA MET A 53 1.36 -3.71 -6.01
C MET A 53 0.48 -4.95 -6.30
N GLY A 54 -0.44 -5.33 -5.41
CA GLY A 54 -1.33 -6.47 -5.64
C GLY A 54 -0.64 -7.85 -5.67
N ILE A 55 0.59 -7.95 -5.14
CA ILE A 55 1.34 -9.23 -5.01
C ILE A 55 0.81 -10.03 -3.81
N THR A 56 0.48 -9.33 -2.71
CA THR A 56 0.01 -9.95 -1.47
C THR A 56 -1.26 -9.26 -0.97
N GLN A 57 -2.25 -10.02 -0.50
CA GLN A 57 -3.43 -9.45 0.15
C GLN A 57 -3.07 -8.92 1.54
N ARG A 58 -3.53 -7.70 1.85
CA ARG A 58 -3.59 -7.19 3.23
C ARG A 58 -4.58 -7.99 4.07
N ASP A 59 -4.36 -8.03 5.38
CA ASP A 59 -5.31 -8.64 6.32
C ASP A 59 -6.31 -7.60 6.84
N ALA A 60 -5.93 -6.33 6.92
CA ALA A 60 -6.77 -5.21 7.37
C ALA A 60 -6.38 -3.89 6.69
N GLY A 61 -7.18 -2.85 6.94
CA GLY A 61 -7.00 -1.50 6.38
C GLY A 61 -7.64 -1.32 5.01
N THR A 62 -7.45 -0.15 4.40
CA THR A 62 -8.03 0.23 3.11
C THR A 62 -6.96 0.83 2.21
N ILE A 63 -7.08 0.59 0.91
CA ILE A 63 -6.31 1.29 -0.12
C ILE A 63 -7.29 2.02 -1.02
N LEU A 64 -7.07 3.30 -1.23
CA LEU A 64 -7.83 4.15 -2.13
C LEU A 64 -6.94 4.54 -3.31
N LEU A 65 -7.46 4.42 -4.52
CA LEU A 65 -6.85 4.94 -5.74
C LEU A 65 -7.79 5.97 -6.36
N ASN A 66 -7.32 7.19 -6.53
CA ASN A 66 -8.13 8.34 -6.95
C ASN A 66 -9.39 8.54 -6.09
N GLY A 67 -9.30 8.26 -4.80
CA GLY A 67 -10.41 8.35 -3.84
C GLY A 67 -11.30 7.11 -3.77
N GLU A 68 -11.16 6.15 -4.68
CA GLU A 68 -12.01 4.96 -4.73
C GLU A 68 -11.32 3.75 -4.08
N PRO A 69 -12.02 2.97 -3.23
CA PRO A 69 -11.47 1.75 -2.65
C PRO A 69 -11.06 0.73 -3.71
N VAL A 70 -9.85 0.19 -3.58
CA VAL A 70 -9.33 -0.85 -4.46
C VAL A 70 -8.90 -2.10 -3.68
N GLN A 71 -9.07 -3.25 -4.33
CA GLN A 71 -8.49 -4.51 -3.91
C GLN A 71 -8.01 -5.26 -5.16
N PHE A 72 -6.71 -5.33 -5.34
CA PHE A 72 -6.11 -6.04 -6.47
C PHE A 72 -5.88 -7.49 -6.10
N SER A 73 -6.30 -8.42 -6.95
CA SER A 73 -6.10 -9.87 -6.74
C SER A 73 -4.77 -10.37 -7.28
N ARG A 74 -4.15 -9.60 -8.18
CA ARG A 74 -2.88 -9.92 -8.86
C ARG A 74 -2.16 -8.65 -9.33
N PRO A 75 -0.83 -8.71 -9.56
CA PRO A 75 -0.05 -7.52 -9.92
C PRO A 75 -0.47 -6.83 -11.22
N GLY A 76 -0.97 -7.61 -12.20
CA GLY A 76 -1.45 -7.05 -13.46
C GLY A 76 -2.66 -6.14 -13.31
N GLU A 77 -3.49 -6.31 -12.27
CA GLU A 77 -4.62 -5.41 -11.98
C GLU A 77 -4.14 -4.09 -11.37
N ALA A 78 -3.17 -4.16 -10.46
CA ALA A 78 -2.56 -2.98 -9.88
C ALA A 78 -1.89 -2.12 -10.97
N LEU A 79 -1.08 -2.75 -11.83
CA LEU A 79 -0.41 -2.08 -12.94
C LEU A 79 -1.37 -1.47 -13.97
N ALA A 80 -2.48 -2.16 -14.27
CA ALA A 80 -3.48 -1.63 -15.19
C ALA A 80 -4.23 -0.41 -14.63
N ALA A 81 -4.23 -0.24 -13.30
CA ALA A 81 -4.87 0.87 -12.62
C ALA A 81 -3.97 2.12 -12.53
N GLY A 82 -2.66 2.00 -12.82
CA GLY A 82 -1.66 3.08 -12.81
C GLY A 82 -0.41 2.71 -12.03
#